data_AF-A0A452ZY04-F1
#
_entry.id   AF-A0A452ZY04-F1
#
_cell.length_a   1.000
_cell.length_b   1.000
_cell.length_c   1.000
_cell.angle_alpha   90.00
_cell.angle_beta   90.00
_cell.angle_gamma   90.00
#
_symmetry.space_group_name_H-M   'P 1'
#
loop_
_entity.id
_entity.type
_entity.pdbx_description
1 polymer ?
#
loop_
_entity_poly.entity_id
_entity_poly.type
_entity_poly.pdbx_seq_one_letter_code
_entity_poly.pdbx_strand_id
1 'polypeptide(L)'
;FYTRSSSEARVAWMLLLLCSCTLLLRAHGGGSRKLYITYLGDVRHGHPDDVVASHHDMLGTLLQSKEESVASMVYHYKHGFSGFAAMLTQDQATRLAEFPEVISVKPSRRVRTTTTRSWDFLGLNYQSSHTPASELLQMSNFGEDVIIGVVDTGIWPESRSFSDVGYGPVPARWKGECQTGPDWGINNCSRKIIGARFYTAGVPDEYLKRDSLSPRDHYSHGTHCASTAAGSAVGVDGEEASFHGLAAGVARGGAPRARIAVYKSIFAGYGDSATVLAAIDDAIHDGVDVLSLSLTVPYENSYGALHAVQKGITVVYSAGNDGPRPQTVEDTSPWVLTVAASKIDRSFPTVITLGNKQQMVGQSLYYQVKNINSSSHTLCAET
;
A
#
# COMPACT_ATOMS: atom_id res chain seq x y z
N PHE A 1 -71.83 -17.08 -48.66
CA PHE A 1 -70.42 -16.69 -48.87
C PHE A 1 -70.20 -15.30 -48.30
N TYR A 2 -69.94 -15.22 -46.98
CA TYR A 2 -69.77 -13.96 -46.27
C TYR A 2 -68.27 -13.65 -46.15
N THR A 3 -67.78 -12.76 -46.99
CA THR A 3 -66.39 -12.27 -46.99
C THR A 3 -66.23 -11.22 -45.88
N ARG A 4 -65.90 -11.67 -44.67
CA ARG A 4 -65.57 -10.83 -43.51
C ARG A 4 -64.15 -11.17 -43.07
N SER A 5 -63.13 -10.57 -43.70
CA SER A 5 -61.72 -10.89 -43.36
C SER A 5 -60.67 -9.86 -43.80
N SER A 6 -61.00 -8.76 -44.48
CA SER A 6 -59.96 -7.89 -45.08
C SER A 6 -59.57 -6.65 -44.25
N SER A 7 -60.40 -6.17 -43.32
CA SER A 7 -60.10 -4.95 -42.54
C SER A 7 -59.33 -5.22 -41.25
N GLU A 8 -59.71 -6.25 -40.48
CA GLU A 8 -59.02 -6.62 -39.23
C GLU A 8 -57.60 -7.12 -39.47
N ALA A 9 -57.38 -7.82 -40.58
CA ALA A 9 -56.05 -8.24 -41.00
C ALA A 9 -55.15 -7.02 -41.29
N ARG A 10 -55.65 -5.97 -41.96
CA ARG A 10 -54.84 -4.78 -42.28
C ARG A 10 -54.45 -3.97 -41.05
N VAL A 11 -55.32 -3.89 -40.04
CA VAL A 11 -55.03 -3.21 -38.77
C VAL A 11 -54.03 -4.01 -37.94
N ALA A 12 -54.14 -5.33 -37.91
CA ALA A 12 -53.17 -6.20 -37.23
C ALA A 12 -51.78 -6.10 -37.85
N TRP A 13 -51.69 -6.05 -39.19
CA TRP A 13 -50.42 -5.89 -39.90
C TRP A 13 -49.79 -4.51 -39.67
N MET A 14 -50.58 -3.43 -39.60
CA MET A 14 -50.05 -2.10 -39.25
C MET A 14 -49.58 -2.02 -37.80
N LEU A 15 -50.28 -2.64 -36.85
CA LEU A 15 -49.84 -2.71 -35.45
C LEU A 15 -48.58 -3.56 -35.29
N LEU A 16 -48.43 -4.64 -36.05
CA LEU A 16 -47.21 -5.46 -36.09
C LEU A 16 -46.03 -4.71 -36.70
N LEU A 17 -46.25 -3.89 -37.75
CA LEU A 17 -45.22 -3.01 -38.35
C LEU A 17 -44.82 -1.85 -37.43
N LEU A 18 -45.75 -1.26 -36.67
CA LEU A 18 -45.44 -0.24 -35.66
C LEU A 18 -44.73 -0.84 -34.43
N CYS A 19 -45.10 -2.06 -34.03
CA CYS A 19 -44.43 -2.79 -32.97
C CYS A 19 -43.01 -3.23 -33.39
N SER A 20 -42.83 -3.64 -34.66
CA SER A 20 -41.50 -3.97 -35.20
C SER A 20 -40.62 -2.71 -35.39
N CYS A 21 -41.18 -1.57 -35.81
CA CYS A 21 -40.45 -0.30 -35.88
C CYS A 21 -40.03 0.24 -34.50
N THR A 22 -40.85 0.06 -33.46
CA THR A 22 -40.49 0.45 -32.08
C THR A 22 -39.50 -0.52 -31.42
N LEU A 23 -39.50 -1.80 -31.83
CA LEU A 23 -38.47 -2.78 -31.47
C LEU A 23 -37.14 -2.55 -32.22
N LEU A 24 -37.17 -2.08 -33.47
CA LEU A 24 -35.98 -1.75 -34.24
C LEU A 24 -35.32 -0.43 -33.80
N LEU A 25 -36.08 0.52 -33.22
CA LEU A 25 -35.54 1.74 -32.61
C LEU A 25 -34.97 1.55 -31.20
N ARG A 26 -35.05 0.36 -30.61
CA ARG A 26 -34.46 0.02 -29.30
C ARG A 26 -33.27 -0.93 -29.34
N ALA A 27 -32.79 -1.28 -30.53
CA ALA A 27 -31.60 -2.11 -30.71
C ALA A 27 -30.34 -1.27 -30.99
N HIS A 28 -30.06 -0.26 -30.15
CA HIS A 28 -28.67 0.19 -30.02
C HIS A 28 -27.99 -0.73 -29.00
N GLY A 29 -27.20 -1.66 -29.51
CA GLY A 29 -26.44 -2.65 -28.74
C GLY A 29 -25.52 -1.99 -27.73
N GLY A 30 -26.02 -1.81 -26.51
CA GLY A 30 -25.21 -1.40 -25.36
C GLY A 30 -24.47 -2.60 -24.81
N GLY A 31 -23.32 -2.94 -25.40
CA GLY A 31 -22.38 -3.87 -24.77
C GLY A 31 -22.04 -3.42 -23.34
N SER A 32 -21.76 -4.36 -22.44
CA SER A 32 -21.34 -4.02 -21.06
C SER A 32 -20.13 -3.10 -21.10
N ARG A 33 -20.28 -1.88 -20.57
CA ARG A 33 -19.17 -0.93 -20.43
C ARG A 33 -18.21 -1.41 -19.36
N LYS A 34 -16.92 -1.42 -19.68
CA LYS A 34 -15.84 -1.68 -18.74
C LYS A 34 -14.94 -0.45 -18.69
N LEU A 35 -14.17 -0.31 -17.62
CA LEU A 35 -13.20 0.76 -17.50
C LEU A 35 -12.00 0.44 -18.40
N TYR A 36 -11.65 1.34 -19.33
CA TYR A 36 -10.44 1.27 -20.14
C TYR A 36 -9.53 2.45 -19.82
N ILE A 37 -8.23 2.21 -19.95
CA ILE A 37 -7.16 3.19 -19.76
C ILE A 37 -6.59 3.51 -21.13
N THR A 38 -6.61 4.79 -21.50
CA THR A 38 -6.05 5.34 -22.73
C THR A 38 -4.78 6.12 -22.41
N TYR A 39 -3.68 5.74 -23.05
CA TYR A 39 -2.38 6.40 -22.92
C TYR A 39 -2.04 7.18 -24.19
N LEU A 40 -1.69 8.46 -24.03
CA LEU A 40 -1.44 9.41 -25.12
C LEU A 40 0.03 9.89 -25.19
N GLY A 41 0.88 9.46 -24.26
CA GLY A 41 2.31 9.84 -24.22
C GLY A 41 2.59 11.06 -23.35
N ASP A 42 3.57 11.86 -23.76
CA ASP A 42 3.97 13.06 -23.05
C ASP A 42 2.87 14.14 -23.06
N VAL A 43 2.89 15.00 -22.05
CA VAL A 43 1.96 16.11 -21.93
C VAL A 43 2.28 17.16 -23.02
N ARG A 44 1.34 17.38 -23.95
CA ARG A 44 1.53 18.31 -25.08
C ARG A 44 1.09 19.76 -24.78
N HIS A 45 0.37 19.98 -23.68
CA HIS A 45 -0.13 21.30 -23.29
C HIS A 45 0.56 21.78 -22.02
N GLY A 46 0.86 23.09 -21.93
CA GLY A 46 1.54 23.66 -20.77
C GLY A 46 0.69 23.71 -19.50
N HIS A 47 -0.64 23.78 -19.63
CA HIS A 47 -1.57 23.86 -18.49
C HIS A 47 -2.41 22.57 -18.34
N PRO A 48 -2.60 22.02 -17.13
CA PRO A 48 -3.35 20.78 -16.91
C PRO A 48 -4.80 20.81 -17.40
N ASP A 49 -5.44 21.97 -17.39
CA ASP A 49 -6.83 22.11 -17.82
C ASP A 49 -7.00 21.98 -19.34
N ASP A 50 -6.01 22.43 -20.12
CA ASP A 50 -5.99 22.24 -21.57
C ASP A 50 -5.83 20.76 -21.92
N VAL A 51 -5.03 20.03 -21.13
CA VAL A 51 -4.88 18.57 -21.25
C VAL A 51 -6.23 17.87 -20.99
N VAL A 52 -6.95 18.28 -19.94
CA VAL A 52 -8.30 17.76 -19.63
C VAL A 52 -9.29 18.07 -20.74
N ALA A 53 -9.28 19.29 -21.27
CA ALA A 53 -10.14 19.67 -22.39
C ALA A 53 -9.87 18.77 -23.61
N SER A 54 -8.60 18.55 -23.96
CA SER A 54 -8.22 17.67 -25.07
C SER A 54 -8.68 16.21 -24.87
N HIS A 55 -8.67 15.70 -23.64
CA HIS A 55 -9.20 14.37 -23.33
C HIS A 55 -10.72 14.31 -23.56
N HIS A 56 -11.45 15.35 -23.16
CA HIS A 56 -12.89 15.43 -23.38
C HIS A 56 -13.27 15.58 -24.85
N ASP A 57 -12.50 16.35 -25.62
CA ASP A 57 -12.72 16.51 -27.06
C ASP A 57 -12.48 15.19 -27.80
N MET A 58 -11.41 14.48 -27.46
CA MET A 58 -11.13 13.15 -28.03
C MET A 58 -12.25 12.15 -27.70
N LEU A 59 -12.64 12.05 -26.42
CA LEU A 59 -13.68 11.12 -26.02
C LEU A 59 -15.06 11.54 -26.56
N GLY A 60 -15.32 12.84 -26.67
CA GLY A 60 -16.53 13.39 -27.28
C GLY A 60 -16.63 13.10 -28.76
N THR A 61 -15.49 13.09 -29.47
CA THR A 61 -15.41 12.70 -30.89
C THR A 61 -15.71 11.22 -31.07
N LEU A 62 -15.15 10.36 -30.21
CA LEU A 62 -15.43 8.92 -30.22
C LEU A 62 -16.91 8.60 -29.95
N LEU A 63 -17.49 9.27 -28.94
CA LEU A 63 -18.85 9.01 -28.48
C LEU A 63 -19.91 9.81 -29.24
N GLN A 64 -19.50 10.79 -30.05
CA GLN A 64 -20.37 11.75 -30.74
C GLN A 64 -21.30 12.53 -29.79
N SER A 65 -20.89 12.70 -28.53
CA SER A 65 -21.62 13.47 -27.51
C SER A 65 -20.65 14.02 -26.45
N LYS A 66 -20.78 15.31 -26.15
CA LYS A 66 -20.03 15.95 -25.06
C LYS A 66 -20.56 15.49 -23.70
N GLU A 67 -21.86 15.36 -23.57
CA GLU A 67 -22.53 14.88 -22.35
C GLU A 67 -22.07 13.45 -22.03
N GLU A 68 -21.99 12.59 -23.04
CA GLU A 68 -21.55 11.22 -22.87
C GLU A 68 -20.05 11.11 -22.59
N SER A 69 -19.23 12.01 -23.17
CA SER A 69 -17.82 12.15 -22.82
C SER A 69 -17.64 12.44 -21.33
N VAL A 70 -18.37 13.43 -20.80
CA VAL A 70 -18.31 13.76 -19.37
C VAL A 70 -18.81 12.59 -18.51
N ALA A 71 -19.90 11.93 -18.91
CA ALA A 71 -20.47 10.82 -18.14
C ALA A 71 -19.62 9.52 -18.17
N SER A 72 -18.91 9.26 -19.26
CA SER A 72 -18.02 8.09 -19.38
C SER A 72 -16.64 8.34 -18.78
N MET A 73 -16.23 9.59 -18.55
CA MET A 73 -14.92 9.94 -17.99
C MET A 73 -14.83 9.57 -16.51
N VAL A 74 -13.74 8.91 -16.12
CA VAL A 74 -13.48 8.51 -14.72
C VAL A 74 -12.24 9.21 -14.16
N TYR A 75 -11.14 9.24 -14.92
CA TYR A 75 -9.88 9.85 -14.49
C TYR A 75 -9.18 10.55 -15.64
N HIS A 76 -8.47 11.64 -15.32
CA HIS A 76 -7.51 12.29 -16.22
C HIS A 76 -6.10 12.14 -15.65
N TYR A 77 -5.17 11.76 -16.50
CA TYR A 77 -3.73 11.79 -16.23
C TYR A 77 -3.16 12.97 -17.00
N LYS A 78 -2.77 14.02 -16.28
CA LYS A 78 -2.53 15.36 -16.88
C LYS A 78 -1.27 16.08 -16.40
N HIS A 79 -0.45 15.42 -15.56
CA HIS A 79 0.70 16.05 -14.91
C HIS A 79 2.03 15.47 -15.41
N GLY A 80 2.24 14.15 -15.28
CA GLY A 80 3.47 13.50 -15.74
C GLY A 80 3.38 12.88 -17.14
N PHE A 81 2.16 12.59 -17.59
CA PHE A 81 1.86 12.03 -18.89
C PHE A 81 0.40 12.35 -19.24
N SER A 82 0.05 12.29 -20.52
CA SER A 82 -1.30 12.51 -21.02
C SER A 82 -2.03 11.19 -21.18
N GLY A 83 -3.27 11.13 -20.69
CA GLY A 83 -4.14 9.98 -20.83
C GLY A 83 -5.38 10.10 -19.98
N PHE A 84 -6.29 9.14 -20.09
CA PHE A 84 -7.51 9.12 -19.31
C PHE A 84 -8.02 7.70 -19.08
N ALA A 85 -8.92 7.53 -18.12
CA ALA A 85 -9.68 6.31 -17.94
C ALA A 85 -11.17 6.60 -18.14
N ALA A 86 -11.83 5.79 -18.96
CA ALA A 86 -13.24 5.95 -19.30
C ALA A 86 -14.00 4.62 -19.34
N MET A 87 -15.29 4.67 -19.02
CA MET A 87 -16.22 3.56 -19.16
C MET A 87 -16.65 3.43 -20.63
N LEU A 88 -16.13 2.41 -21.31
CA LEU A 88 -16.32 2.17 -22.73
C LEU A 88 -16.84 0.75 -22.99
N THR A 89 -17.58 0.57 -24.07
CA THR A 89 -17.79 -0.76 -24.65
C THR A 89 -16.50 -1.24 -25.31
N GLN A 90 -16.38 -2.55 -25.56
CA GLN A 90 -15.24 -3.10 -26.28
C GLN A 90 -15.07 -2.44 -27.66
N ASP A 91 -16.17 -2.19 -28.38
CA ASP A 91 -16.13 -1.57 -29.71
C ASP A 91 -15.71 -0.09 -29.65
N GLN A 92 -16.13 0.63 -28.60
CA GLN A 92 -15.65 1.99 -28.35
C GLN A 92 -14.15 2.01 -28.03
N ALA A 93 -13.67 1.07 -27.22
CA ALA A 93 -12.24 0.95 -26.91
C ALA A 93 -11.39 0.60 -28.14
N THR A 94 -11.89 -0.27 -29.02
CA THR A 94 -11.22 -0.62 -30.28
C THR A 94 -11.14 0.59 -31.20
N ARG A 95 -12.25 1.32 -31.42
CA ARG A 95 -12.25 2.54 -32.24
C ARG A 95 -11.36 3.65 -31.66
N LEU A 96 -11.31 3.77 -30.34
CA LEU A 96 -10.43 4.73 -29.67
C LEU A 96 -8.95 4.42 -29.92
N ALA A 97 -8.58 3.13 -30.00
CA ALA A 97 -7.21 2.73 -30.28
C ALA A 97 -6.74 3.05 -31.71
N GLU A 98 -7.66 3.39 -32.62
CA GLU A 98 -7.35 3.77 -34.00
C GLU A 98 -7.04 5.27 -34.15
N PHE A 99 -7.22 6.07 -33.09
CA PHE A 99 -6.94 7.51 -33.15
C PHE A 99 -5.42 7.75 -33.24
N PRO A 100 -4.93 8.62 -34.15
CA PRO A 100 -3.49 8.84 -34.36
C PRO A 100 -2.72 9.25 -33.10
N GLU A 101 -3.39 9.91 -32.17
CA GLU A 101 -2.83 10.43 -30.92
C GLU A 101 -2.80 9.37 -29.80
N VAL A 102 -3.46 8.23 -29.98
CA VAL A 102 -3.59 7.18 -28.96
C VAL A 102 -2.46 6.16 -29.10
N ILE A 103 -1.63 6.04 -28.06
CA ILE A 103 -0.52 5.08 -28.01
C ILE A 103 -1.03 3.69 -27.61
N SER A 104 -1.93 3.62 -26.62
CA SER A 104 -2.58 2.35 -26.26
C SER A 104 -3.91 2.54 -25.53
N VAL A 105 -4.82 1.58 -25.73
CA VAL A 105 -6.06 1.44 -24.97
C VAL A 105 -6.08 0.05 -24.34
N LYS A 106 -6.20 -0.04 -23.01
CA LYS A 106 -6.21 -1.33 -22.29
C LYS A 106 -7.35 -1.40 -21.29
N PRO A 107 -8.02 -2.55 -21.13
CA PRO A 107 -9.00 -2.70 -20.07
C PRO A 107 -8.32 -2.56 -18.71
N SER A 108 -8.94 -1.79 -17.81
CA SER A 108 -8.53 -1.68 -16.42
C SER A 108 -8.63 -3.05 -15.76
N ARG A 109 -7.58 -3.43 -15.04
CA ARG A 109 -7.46 -4.74 -14.41
C ARG A 109 -7.67 -4.58 -12.90
N ARG A 110 -8.24 -5.61 -12.28
CA ARG A 110 -8.27 -5.72 -10.81
C ARG A 110 -6.83 -5.88 -10.32
N VAL A 111 -6.47 -5.16 -9.28
CA VAL A 111 -5.17 -5.27 -8.61
C VAL A 111 -5.39 -5.45 -7.11
N ARG A 112 -4.49 -6.19 -6.44
CA ARG A 112 -4.56 -6.61 -5.03
C ARG A 112 -3.46 -5.96 -4.19
N THR A 113 -3.58 -6.02 -2.86
CA THR A 113 -2.89 -5.12 -1.91
C THR A 113 -1.91 -5.69 -0.90
N THR A 114 -1.02 -4.89 -0.31
CA THR A 114 0.31 -5.46 -0.01
C THR A 114 1.22 -4.69 0.96
N THR A 115 1.80 -5.46 1.90
CA THR A 115 3.25 -5.74 1.99
C THR A 115 3.68 -6.96 1.14
N THR A 116 2.71 -7.72 0.63
CA THR A 116 2.78 -8.82 -0.39
C THR A 116 3.17 -8.44 -1.85
N ARG A 117 3.69 -7.23 -2.13
CA ARG A 117 4.04 -6.70 -3.50
C ARG A 117 5.05 -5.57 -3.44
N SER A 118 5.11 -4.78 -2.38
CA SER A 118 6.04 -3.65 -2.29
C SER A 118 7.45 -4.10 -2.68
N TRP A 119 7.86 -5.27 -2.22
CA TRP A 119 9.13 -5.86 -2.59
C TRP A 119 9.21 -6.41 -4.02
N ASP A 120 8.17 -7.06 -4.53
CA ASP A 120 8.13 -7.51 -5.93
C ASP A 120 8.10 -6.33 -6.91
N PHE A 121 7.45 -5.23 -6.53
CA PHE A 121 7.44 -3.96 -7.27
C PHE A 121 8.85 -3.38 -7.38
N LEU A 122 9.68 -3.55 -6.34
CA LEU A 122 11.10 -3.22 -6.35
C LEU A 122 11.97 -4.26 -7.06
N GLY A 123 11.38 -5.31 -7.66
CA GLY A 123 12.11 -6.41 -8.30
C GLY A 123 12.75 -7.40 -7.33
N LEU A 124 12.51 -7.25 -6.03
CA LEU A 124 13.02 -8.14 -4.97
C LEU A 124 12.06 -9.30 -4.73
N ASN A 125 11.83 -10.10 -5.78
CA ASN A 125 10.92 -11.23 -5.69
C ASN A 125 11.39 -12.24 -4.64
N TYR A 126 10.47 -12.73 -3.81
CA TYR A 126 10.74 -13.82 -2.87
C TYR A 126 10.64 -15.18 -3.57
N GLN A 127 11.26 -16.21 -2.99
CA GLN A 127 11.23 -17.55 -3.56
C GLN A 127 9.77 -18.07 -3.61
N SER A 128 9.37 -18.57 -4.77
CA SER A 128 8.11 -19.26 -5.01
C SER A 128 8.36 -20.61 -5.69
N SER A 129 7.31 -21.40 -5.87
CA SER A 129 7.38 -22.69 -6.60
C SER A 129 7.86 -22.56 -8.05
N HIS A 130 7.76 -21.36 -8.65
CA HIS A 130 8.08 -21.14 -10.06
C HIS A 130 9.13 -20.04 -10.30
N THR A 131 9.51 -19.29 -9.26
CA THR A 131 10.48 -18.20 -9.36
C THR A 131 11.49 -18.26 -8.22
N PRO A 132 12.80 -18.32 -8.51
CA PRO A 132 13.81 -18.19 -7.46
C PRO A 132 13.73 -16.80 -6.82
N ALA A 133 14.23 -16.68 -5.59
CA ALA A 133 14.41 -15.37 -4.97
C ALA A 133 15.33 -14.49 -5.82
N SER A 134 15.14 -13.16 -5.77
CA SER A 134 16.04 -12.22 -6.45
C SER A 134 17.51 -12.41 -6.04
N GLU A 135 18.44 -12.07 -6.93
CA GLU A 135 19.89 -12.22 -6.72
C GLU A 135 20.35 -11.53 -5.44
N LEU A 136 19.88 -10.31 -5.17
CA LEU A 136 20.24 -9.57 -3.96
C LEU A 136 19.85 -10.33 -2.68
N LEU A 137 18.65 -10.93 -2.64
CA LEU A 137 18.22 -11.73 -1.48
C LEU A 137 19.07 -12.98 -1.33
N GLN A 138 19.45 -13.64 -2.43
CA GLN A 138 20.31 -14.83 -2.37
C GLN A 138 21.73 -14.47 -1.90
N MET A 139 22.34 -13.42 -2.48
CA MET A 139 23.68 -12.97 -2.14
C MET A 139 23.80 -12.48 -0.69
N SER A 140 22.78 -11.80 -0.18
CA SER A 140 22.72 -11.35 1.21
C SER A 140 22.23 -12.43 2.18
N ASN A 141 21.94 -13.64 1.67
CA ASN A 141 21.32 -14.71 2.46
C ASN A 141 20.08 -14.23 3.23
N PHE A 142 19.25 -13.42 2.57
CA PHE A 142 18.03 -12.79 3.07
C PHE A 142 18.27 -11.89 4.30
N GLY A 143 19.50 -11.41 4.50
CA GLY A 143 19.94 -10.61 5.64
C GLY A 143 20.22 -11.43 6.90
N GLU A 144 20.51 -12.73 6.78
CA GLU A 144 20.85 -13.57 7.93
C GLU A 144 21.96 -12.92 8.79
N ASP A 145 21.74 -12.93 10.11
CA ASP A 145 22.62 -12.39 11.16
C ASP A 145 22.92 -10.88 11.09
N VAL A 146 22.29 -10.15 10.18
CA VAL A 146 22.14 -8.69 10.27
C VAL A 146 21.13 -8.38 11.37
N ILE A 147 21.41 -7.37 12.19
CA ILE A 147 20.57 -6.92 13.31
C ILE A 147 20.05 -5.52 12.97
N ILE A 148 18.73 -5.42 12.79
CA ILE A 148 18.04 -4.16 12.58
C ILE A 148 17.47 -3.68 13.91
N GLY A 149 17.99 -2.55 14.41
CA GLY A 149 17.42 -1.81 15.52
C GLY A 149 16.23 -0.98 15.05
N VAL A 150 15.08 -1.13 15.71
CA VAL A 150 13.85 -0.40 15.42
C VAL A 150 13.52 0.49 16.62
N VAL A 151 13.64 1.80 16.42
CA VAL A 151 13.25 2.81 17.43
C VAL A 151 11.85 3.29 17.08
N ASP A 152 10.84 2.91 17.87
CA ASP A 152 9.42 3.12 17.52
C ASP A 152 8.50 2.93 18.76
N THR A 153 7.25 2.51 18.56
CA THR A 153 6.23 2.23 19.59
C THR A 153 6.34 0.85 20.25
N GLY A 154 7.39 0.08 19.93
CA GLY A 154 7.63 -1.26 20.44
C GLY A 154 7.38 -2.35 19.38
N ILE A 155 7.08 -3.57 19.82
CA ILE A 155 6.69 -4.67 18.92
C ILE A 155 5.59 -5.57 19.52
N TRP A 156 4.79 -6.21 18.67
CA TRP A 156 3.88 -7.30 19.05
C TRP A 156 4.50 -8.67 18.74
N PRO A 157 5.17 -9.32 19.72
CA PRO A 157 6.07 -10.44 19.47
C PRO A 157 5.35 -11.71 19.00
N GLU A 158 4.05 -11.87 19.30
CA GLU A 158 3.25 -13.02 18.90
C GLU A 158 2.85 -12.99 17.40
N SER A 159 3.17 -11.91 16.68
CA SER A 159 2.89 -11.84 15.24
C SER A 159 3.66 -12.92 14.47
N ARG A 160 2.99 -13.55 13.48
CA ARG A 160 3.61 -14.55 12.59
C ARG A 160 4.83 -14.00 11.84
N SER A 161 4.86 -12.69 11.59
CA SER A 161 6.00 -12.00 10.97
C SER A 161 7.27 -12.06 11.82
N PHE A 162 7.18 -12.41 13.10
CA PHE A 162 8.33 -12.51 14.00
C PHE A 162 8.61 -13.93 14.46
N SER A 163 8.09 -14.93 13.74
CA SER A 163 8.48 -16.31 13.93
C SER A 163 9.99 -16.49 13.75
N ASP A 164 10.60 -17.25 14.66
CA ASP A 164 12.02 -17.59 14.69
C ASP A 164 12.32 -19.01 14.20
N VAL A 165 11.36 -19.63 13.52
CA VAL A 165 11.52 -20.94 12.88
C VAL A 165 12.61 -20.85 11.82
N GLY A 166 13.56 -21.80 11.87
CA GLY A 166 14.69 -21.84 10.95
C GLY A 166 15.87 -20.93 11.31
N TYR A 167 15.80 -20.18 12.42
CA TYR A 167 16.91 -19.33 12.86
C TYR A 167 17.93 -20.12 13.68
N GLY A 168 19.21 -19.90 13.37
CA GLY A 168 20.33 -20.32 14.21
C GLY A 168 20.44 -19.50 15.51
N PRO A 169 21.43 -19.81 16.38
CA PRO A 169 21.64 -19.08 17.63
C PRO A 169 21.78 -17.57 17.40
N VAL A 170 21.49 -16.77 18.42
CA VAL A 170 21.70 -15.32 18.37
C VAL A 170 23.19 -15.04 18.15
N PRO A 171 23.57 -14.10 17.25
CA PRO A 171 24.97 -13.81 16.99
C PRO A 171 25.73 -13.46 18.28
N ALA A 172 26.90 -14.06 18.51
CA ALA A 172 27.66 -13.88 19.75
C ALA A 172 28.15 -12.43 19.99
N ARG A 173 28.14 -11.59 18.96
CA ARG A 173 28.46 -10.16 19.04
C ARG A 173 27.33 -9.31 19.66
N TRP A 174 26.11 -9.84 19.71
CA TRP A 174 24.95 -9.15 20.25
C TRP A 174 25.09 -8.97 21.76
N LYS A 175 24.91 -7.73 22.24
CA LYS A 175 25.04 -7.40 23.67
C LYS A 175 23.75 -6.88 24.30
N GLY A 176 22.70 -6.70 23.51
CA GLY A 176 21.42 -6.21 24.01
C GLY A 176 20.70 -7.22 24.88
N GLU A 177 19.71 -6.72 25.61
CA GLU A 177 18.93 -7.50 26.56
C GLU A 177 17.46 -7.59 26.16
N CYS A 178 16.73 -8.46 26.84
CA CYS A 178 15.27 -8.53 26.76
C CYS A 178 14.67 -8.01 28.06
N GLN A 179 14.41 -6.71 28.10
CA GLN A 179 13.84 -6.04 29.26
C GLN A 179 12.40 -6.54 29.51
N THR A 180 12.12 -6.99 30.72
CA THR A 180 10.79 -7.45 31.13
C THR A 180 9.90 -6.30 31.60
N GLY A 181 8.59 -6.46 31.46
CA GLY A 181 7.60 -5.51 31.96
C GLY A 181 6.22 -6.14 32.12
N PRO A 182 5.18 -5.36 32.45
CA PRO A 182 3.80 -5.81 32.32
C PRO A 182 3.58 -6.38 30.92
N ASP A 183 2.84 -7.49 30.78
CA ASP A 183 2.56 -8.17 29.50
C ASP A 183 3.77 -8.57 28.61
N TRP A 184 4.99 -8.51 29.16
CA TRP A 184 6.23 -8.88 28.49
C TRP A 184 7.19 -9.64 29.42
N GLY A 185 7.30 -10.94 29.20
CA GLY A 185 8.26 -11.82 29.89
C GLY A 185 9.52 -12.09 29.08
N ILE A 186 10.48 -12.80 29.68
CA ILE A 186 11.76 -13.15 29.03
C ILE A 186 11.59 -13.92 27.71
N ASN A 187 10.50 -14.68 27.58
CA ASN A 187 10.18 -15.49 26.40
C ASN A 187 9.58 -14.68 25.24
N ASN A 188 9.37 -13.37 25.41
CA ASN A 188 8.90 -12.51 24.32
C ASN A 188 10.03 -12.10 23.36
N CYS A 189 11.29 -12.23 23.78
CA CYS A 189 12.41 -12.29 22.85
C CYS A 189 12.64 -13.74 22.39
N SER A 190 13.10 -13.87 21.15
CA SER A 190 13.28 -15.13 20.45
C SER A 190 14.58 -15.09 19.63
N ARG A 191 14.80 -16.09 18.77
CA ARG A 191 15.90 -15.98 17.79
C ARG A 191 15.58 -14.96 16.68
N LYS A 192 14.35 -14.45 16.56
CA LYS A 192 13.98 -13.39 15.62
C LYS A 192 14.05 -12.00 16.25
N ILE A 193 13.35 -11.81 17.37
CA ILE A 193 13.40 -10.59 18.18
C ILE A 193 14.45 -10.83 19.27
N ILE A 194 15.68 -10.40 19.05
CA ILE A 194 16.83 -10.82 19.88
C ILE A 194 17.06 -9.90 21.09
N GLY A 195 16.43 -8.74 21.11
CA GLY A 195 16.41 -7.85 22.26
C GLY A 195 15.29 -6.82 22.17
N ALA A 196 14.91 -6.30 23.33
CA ALA A 196 13.79 -5.40 23.48
C ALA A 196 13.98 -4.53 24.72
N ARG A 197 13.93 -3.21 24.55
CA ARG A 197 14.04 -2.18 25.59
C ARG A 197 12.90 -1.17 25.47
N PHE A 198 12.62 -0.43 26.53
CA PHE A 198 11.66 0.67 26.52
C PHE A 198 12.13 1.84 27.40
N TYR A 199 11.80 3.07 26.99
CA TYR A 199 12.33 4.30 27.59
C TYR A 199 11.19 5.27 27.92
N THR A 200 11.01 5.60 29.20
CA THR A 200 9.85 6.39 29.68
C THR A 200 10.20 7.80 30.15
N ALA A 201 11.48 8.12 30.28
CA ALA A 201 11.92 9.41 30.82
C ALA A 201 11.44 10.58 29.96
N GLY A 202 10.82 11.61 30.56
CA GLY A 202 10.28 12.76 29.83
C GLY A 202 8.91 12.53 29.19
N VAL A 203 8.43 11.29 29.09
CA VAL A 203 7.08 10.99 28.61
C VAL A 203 6.05 11.32 29.70
N PRO A 204 5.04 12.17 29.44
CA PRO A 204 4.02 12.49 30.43
C PRO A 204 3.20 11.27 30.85
N ASP A 205 2.83 11.21 32.14
CA ASP A 205 2.04 10.14 32.75
C ASP A 205 0.74 9.82 31.98
N GLU A 206 0.13 10.80 31.32
CA GLU A 206 -1.10 10.59 30.56
C GLU A 206 -0.92 9.67 29.33
N TYR A 207 0.27 9.66 28.73
CA TYR A 207 0.61 8.77 27.62
C TYR A 207 1.05 7.41 28.16
N LEU A 208 1.86 7.40 29.22
CA LEU A 208 2.31 6.17 29.87
C LEU A 208 1.14 5.33 30.42
N LYS A 209 0.06 5.95 30.91
CA LYS A 209 -1.14 5.24 31.41
C LYS A 209 -2.01 4.62 30.32
N ARG A 210 -1.83 5.03 29.06
CA ARG A 210 -2.57 4.51 27.89
C ARG A 210 -1.86 3.34 27.21
N ASP A 211 -0.69 2.98 27.71
CA ASP A 211 0.21 2.01 27.11
C ASP A 211 0.83 1.13 28.20
N SER A 212 1.50 0.05 27.83
CA SER A 212 2.22 -0.80 28.77
C SER A 212 3.65 -0.31 28.95
N LEU A 213 4.11 -0.31 30.21
CA LEU A 213 5.51 -0.05 30.60
C LEU A 213 6.39 -1.27 30.29
N SER A 214 6.39 -1.67 29.03
CA SER A 214 7.11 -2.80 28.47
C SER A 214 7.43 -2.52 27.01
N PRO A 215 8.28 -3.33 26.35
CA PRO A 215 8.54 -3.20 24.92
C PRO A 215 7.34 -3.55 24.01
N ARG A 216 6.20 -3.95 24.58
CA ARG A 216 5.00 -4.32 23.81
C ARG A 216 4.43 -3.10 23.09
N ASP A 217 4.03 -3.34 21.85
CA ASP A 217 3.37 -2.34 21.01
C ASP A 217 1.84 -2.40 21.13
N HIS A 218 1.25 -1.35 21.69
CA HIS A 218 -0.20 -1.14 21.71
C HIS A 218 -0.67 -0.11 20.67
N TYR A 219 0.26 0.51 19.92
CA TYR A 219 -0.02 1.52 18.91
C TYR A 219 0.05 0.97 17.47
N SER A 220 0.62 -0.22 17.27
CA SER A 220 0.81 -0.98 16.01
C SER A 220 1.88 -0.48 15.04
N HIS A 221 2.32 0.77 15.18
CA HIS A 221 3.25 1.39 14.23
C HIS A 221 4.62 0.69 14.22
N GLY A 222 5.22 0.47 15.39
CA GLY A 222 6.50 -0.24 15.52
C GLY A 222 6.44 -1.68 15.01
N THR A 223 5.35 -2.41 15.29
CA THR A 223 5.10 -3.75 14.74
C THR A 223 5.05 -3.70 13.20
N HIS A 224 4.36 -2.71 12.63
CA HIS A 224 4.26 -2.56 11.18
C HIS A 224 5.63 -2.25 10.55
N CYS A 225 6.37 -1.27 11.09
CA CYS A 225 7.71 -0.90 10.66
C CYS A 225 8.69 -2.08 10.73
N ALA A 226 8.75 -2.77 11.87
CA ALA A 226 9.62 -3.91 12.08
C ALA A 226 9.31 -5.06 11.11
N SER A 227 8.02 -5.35 10.87
CA SER A 227 7.61 -6.37 9.91
C SER A 227 7.91 -5.98 8.46
N THR A 228 7.92 -4.69 8.13
CA THR A 228 8.29 -4.18 6.81
C THR A 228 9.80 -4.28 6.60
N ALA A 229 10.62 -3.95 7.60
CA ALA A 229 12.07 -4.06 7.49
C ALA A 229 12.54 -5.52 7.46
N ALA A 230 12.04 -6.34 8.39
CA ALA A 230 12.56 -7.68 8.63
C ALA A 230 11.47 -8.70 9.00
N GLY A 231 10.22 -8.58 8.56
CA GLY A 231 9.24 -9.65 8.77
C GLY A 231 9.66 -10.98 8.11
N SER A 232 9.61 -12.07 8.85
CA SER A 232 9.63 -13.44 8.31
C SER A 232 8.47 -13.61 7.31
N ALA A 233 8.65 -14.48 6.31
CA ALA A 233 7.62 -14.70 5.30
C ALA A 233 6.37 -15.37 5.91
N VAL A 234 5.20 -14.77 5.70
CA VAL A 234 3.90 -15.25 6.16
C VAL A 234 2.99 -15.50 4.97
N GLY A 235 2.37 -16.69 4.92
CA GLY A 235 1.47 -17.09 3.84
C GLY A 235 2.14 -17.90 2.71
N VAL A 236 3.36 -18.41 2.94
CA VAL A 236 4.05 -19.31 1.98
C VAL A 236 3.40 -20.69 1.94
N ASP A 237 3.14 -21.28 3.11
CA ASP A 237 2.63 -22.66 3.26
C ASP A 237 1.25 -22.73 3.95
N GLY A 238 0.36 -21.77 3.67
CA GLY A 238 -0.95 -21.71 4.32
C GLY A 238 -1.81 -20.56 3.84
N GLU A 239 -2.70 -20.06 4.71
CA GLU A 239 -3.55 -18.92 4.36
C GLU A 239 -2.71 -17.66 4.08
N GLU A 240 -2.98 -17.06 2.92
CA GLU A 240 -2.38 -15.80 2.48
C GLU A 240 -2.52 -14.72 3.56
N ALA A 241 -1.45 -13.96 3.80
CA ALA A 241 -1.53 -12.77 4.62
C ALA A 241 -2.44 -11.76 3.93
N SER A 242 -3.44 -11.25 4.64
CA SER A 242 -4.44 -10.34 4.09
C SER A 242 -5.02 -9.45 5.20
N PHE A 243 -5.47 -8.25 4.83
CA PHE A 243 -6.32 -7.42 5.65
C PHE A 243 -7.78 -7.68 5.26
N HIS A 244 -8.43 -8.63 5.94
CA HIS A 244 -9.80 -9.05 5.63
C HIS A 244 -10.02 -9.43 4.15
N GLY A 245 -9.08 -10.16 3.56
CA GLY A 245 -9.12 -10.57 2.15
C GLY A 245 -8.71 -9.48 1.16
N LEU A 246 -8.64 -8.21 1.59
CA LEU A 246 -7.79 -7.25 0.90
C LEU A 246 -6.35 -7.70 1.11
N ALA A 247 -5.52 -7.40 0.17
CA ALA A 247 -4.10 -7.59 0.30
C ALA A 247 -3.53 -9.01 0.27
N ALA A 248 -4.32 -9.98 -0.18
CA ALA A 248 -3.94 -11.38 -0.07
C ALA A 248 -2.66 -11.73 -0.87
N GLY A 249 -1.66 -12.27 -0.17
CA GLY A 249 -0.43 -12.83 -0.71
C GLY A 249 0.58 -13.20 0.39
N VAL A 250 1.87 -13.28 0.04
CA VAL A 250 2.96 -13.56 1.00
C VAL A 250 3.48 -12.25 1.60
N ALA A 251 3.26 -12.01 2.89
CA ALA A 251 3.81 -10.83 3.57
C ALA A 251 5.24 -11.13 4.06
N ARG A 252 6.19 -10.23 3.80
CA ARG A 252 7.58 -10.36 4.23
C ARG A 252 8.25 -9.00 4.36
N GLY A 253 9.31 -8.91 5.15
CA GLY A 253 10.14 -7.70 5.24
C GLY A 253 11.29 -7.69 4.25
N GLY A 254 11.94 -6.54 4.06
CA GLY A 254 13.07 -6.32 3.13
C GLY A 254 14.19 -7.34 3.27
N ALA A 255 14.55 -7.66 4.51
CA ALA A 255 15.52 -8.69 4.90
C ALA A 255 14.83 -9.75 5.80
N PRO A 256 14.15 -10.76 5.21
CA PRO A 256 13.33 -11.70 5.98
C PRO A 256 14.06 -12.49 7.07
N ARG A 257 15.38 -12.70 6.92
CA ARG A 257 16.23 -13.43 7.87
C ARG A 257 17.02 -12.53 8.84
N ALA A 258 16.89 -11.21 8.73
CA ALA A 258 17.51 -10.29 9.68
C ALA A 258 16.89 -10.45 11.07
N ARG A 259 17.70 -10.23 12.11
CA ARG A 259 17.28 -10.18 13.51
C ARG A 259 16.73 -8.78 13.81
N ILE A 260 15.82 -8.69 14.77
CA ILE A 260 15.19 -7.43 15.19
C ILE A 260 15.59 -7.13 16.64
N ALA A 261 16.04 -5.90 16.89
CA ALA A 261 16.21 -5.35 18.22
C ALA A 261 15.24 -4.16 18.39
N VAL A 262 14.45 -4.19 19.46
CA VAL A 262 13.35 -3.24 19.65
C VAL A 262 13.72 -2.21 20.70
N TYR A 263 13.52 -0.94 20.38
CA TYR A 263 13.80 0.19 21.26
C TYR A 263 12.57 1.09 21.35
N LYS A 264 11.65 0.76 22.26
CA LYS A 264 10.39 1.51 22.41
C LYS A 264 10.65 2.87 23.03
N SER A 265 10.54 3.93 22.23
CA SER A 265 10.73 5.32 22.66
C SER A 265 9.46 6.16 22.53
N ILE A 266 8.42 5.60 21.89
CA ILE A 266 7.13 6.24 21.65
C ILE A 266 6.05 5.48 22.43
N PHE A 267 5.25 6.20 23.21
CA PHE A 267 4.15 5.67 24.01
C PHE A 267 2.85 6.36 23.63
N ALA A 268 1.84 5.58 23.21
CA ALA A 268 0.56 6.11 22.75
C ALA A 268 0.68 7.27 21.74
N GLY A 269 1.67 7.20 20.84
CA GLY A 269 1.94 8.22 19.80
C GLY A 269 2.79 9.42 20.26
N TYR A 270 3.24 9.44 21.51
CA TYR A 270 4.11 10.50 22.04
C TYR A 270 5.52 9.98 22.28
N GLY A 271 6.53 10.72 21.80
CA GLY A 271 7.94 10.45 22.05
C GLY A 271 8.63 11.67 22.64
N ASP A 272 9.75 11.43 23.32
CA ASP A 272 10.64 12.47 23.81
C ASP A 272 12.02 12.33 23.16
N SER A 273 12.66 13.44 22.80
CA SER A 273 13.99 13.42 22.16
C SER A 273 15.05 12.71 23.01
N ALA A 274 14.95 12.77 24.35
CA ALA A 274 15.88 12.10 25.25
C ALA A 274 15.69 10.58 25.24
N THR A 275 14.45 10.07 25.10
CA THR A 275 14.19 8.63 24.99
C THR A 275 14.71 8.07 23.67
N VAL A 276 14.51 8.80 22.57
CA VAL A 276 15.05 8.44 21.26
C VAL A 276 16.57 8.43 21.28
N LEU A 277 17.21 9.43 21.90
CA LEU A 277 18.66 9.46 22.02
C LEU A 277 19.21 8.31 22.86
N ALA A 278 18.58 8.00 24.00
CA ALA A 278 18.95 6.85 24.84
C ALA A 278 18.79 5.53 24.06
N ALA A 279 17.73 5.40 23.27
CA ALA A 279 17.53 4.26 22.38
C ALA A 279 18.65 4.12 21.34
N ILE A 280 19.08 5.22 20.72
CA ILE A 280 20.18 5.21 19.76
C ILE A 280 21.50 4.81 20.45
N ASP A 281 21.79 5.36 21.63
CA ASP A 281 23.01 5.05 22.38
C ASP A 281 23.09 3.56 22.78
N ASP A 282 22.01 3.02 23.36
CA ASP A 282 21.91 1.60 23.68
C ASP A 282 22.00 0.72 22.43
N ALA A 283 21.40 1.14 21.30
CA ALA A 283 21.51 0.39 20.06
C ALA A 283 22.95 0.33 19.50
N ILE A 284 23.70 1.44 19.59
CA ILE A 284 25.12 1.47 19.25
C ILE A 284 25.90 0.51 20.15
N HIS A 285 25.65 0.54 21.45
CA HIS A 285 26.32 -0.34 22.42
C HIS A 285 25.99 -1.82 22.16
N ASP A 286 24.72 -2.13 21.95
CA ASP A 286 24.19 -3.48 21.76
C ASP A 286 24.69 -4.13 20.46
N GLY A 287 25.11 -3.30 19.50
CA GLY A 287 25.79 -3.72 18.28
C GLY A 287 24.86 -3.99 17.11
N VAL A 288 23.83 -3.16 16.92
CA VAL A 288 22.98 -3.19 15.72
C VAL A 288 23.78 -2.81 14.46
N ASP A 289 23.38 -3.30 13.29
CA ASP A 289 24.04 -2.94 12.02
C ASP A 289 23.30 -1.82 11.27
N VAL A 290 21.98 -1.78 11.44
CA VAL A 290 21.09 -0.79 10.83
C VAL A 290 20.13 -0.28 11.88
N LEU A 291 19.92 1.04 11.92
CA LEU A 291 18.88 1.70 12.70
C LEU A 291 17.77 2.18 11.78
N SER A 292 16.54 1.79 12.09
CA SER A 292 15.32 2.24 11.42
C SER A 292 14.52 3.10 12.38
N LEU A 293 14.33 4.37 12.03
CA LEU A 293 13.59 5.37 12.80
C LEU A 293 12.47 5.93 11.92
N SER A 294 11.26 5.39 12.10
CA SER A 294 10.06 5.88 11.41
C SER A 294 9.37 6.96 12.24
N LEU A 295 10.13 7.96 12.64
CA LEU A 295 9.72 9.00 13.56
C LEU A 295 10.36 10.30 13.12
N THR A 296 9.71 11.40 13.49
CA THR A 296 10.25 12.73 13.26
C THR A 296 10.58 13.34 14.61
N VAL A 297 11.81 13.86 14.74
CA VAL A 297 12.26 14.49 15.98
C VAL A 297 12.54 15.96 15.69
N PRO A 298 11.62 16.86 16.06
CA PRO A 298 11.80 18.29 15.85
C PRO A 298 13.09 18.75 16.53
N TYR A 299 13.96 19.42 15.77
CA TYR A 299 15.25 19.91 16.25
C TYR A 299 16.16 18.81 16.79
N GLU A 300 16.13 17.60 16.20
CA GLU A 300 17.07 16.56 16.55
C GLU A 300 18.50 17.11 16.44
N ASN A 301 19.19 17.14 17.58
CA ASN A 301 20.62 17.33 17.56
C ASN A 301 21.22 16.05 17.00
N SER A 302 21.57 16.08 15.72
CA SER A 302 21.95 14.96 14.86
C SER A 302 23.17 14.13 15.33
N TYR A 303 23.72 14.39 16.52
CA TYR A 303 24.89 13.72 17.06
C TYR A 303 24.65 12.26 17.41
N GLY A 304 23.43 11.87 17.83
CA GLY A 304 23.10 10.46 18.08
C GLY A 304 23.30 9.64 16.81
N ALA A 305 22.65 10.05 15.73
CA ALA A 305 22.82 9.46 14.41
C ALA A 305 24.27 9.59 13.88
N LEU A 306 24.96 10.71 14.14
CA LEU A 306 26.36 10.87 13.74
C LEU A 306 27.26 9.82 14.39
N HIS A 307 27.11 9.58 15.69
CA HIS A 307 27.90 8.60 16.40
C HIS A 307 27.57 7.16 15.97
N ALA A 308 26.30 6.87 15.67
CA ALA A 308 25.93 5.59 15.06
C ALA A 308 26.67 5.37 13.73
N VAL A 309 26.63 6.36 12.83
CA VAL A 309 27.32 6.28 11.52
C VAL A 309 28.85 6.19 11.68
N GLN A 310 29.44 6.92 12.62
CA GLN A 310 30.87 6.81 12.94
C GLN A 310 31.28 5.41 13.44
N LYS A 311 30.34 4.65 14.01
CA LYS A 311 30.53 3.26 14.42
C LYS A 311 30.19 2.26 13.30
N GLY A 312 29.88 2.74 12.11
CA GLY A 312 29.56 1.91 10.94
C GLY A 312 28.10 1.45 10.89
N ILE A 313 27.22 2.05 11.70
CA ILE A 313 25.79 1.71 11.74
C ILE A 313 25.06 2.59 10.73
N THR A 314 24.34 1.97 9.79
CA THR A 314 23.52 2.72 8.82
C THR A 314 22.26 3.21 9.52
N VAL A 315 21.94 4.51 9.40
CA VAL A 315 20.76 5.09 10.05
C VAL A 315 19.77 5.55 8.98
N VAL A 316 18.51 5.13 9.11
CA VAL A 316 17.42 5.42 8.18
C VAL A 316 16.30 6.16 8.91
N TYR A 317 15.97 7.35 8.43
CA TYR A 317 14.86 8.19 8.92
C TYR A 317 13.77 8.35 7.85
N SER A 318 12.55 8.59 8.30
CA SER A 318 11.48 9.07 7.41
C SER A 318 11.67 10.57 7.11
N ALA A 319 11.25 11.02 5.93
CA ALA A 319 11.33 12.44 5.57
C ALA A 319 10.25 13.32 6.24
N GLY A 320 9.33 12.73 7.01
CA GLY A 320 8.14 13.39 7.54
C GLY A 320 6.96 13.44 6.57
N ASN A 321 5.79 13.79 7.09
CA ASN A 321 4.49 13.70 6.39
C ASN A 321 3.84 15.06 6.11
N ASP A 322 4.56 16.18 6.34
CA ASP A 322 4.03 17.56 6.27
C ASP A 322 4.02 18.17 4.85
N GLY A 323 4.30 17.36 3.83
CA GLY A 323 4.22 17.77 2.43
C GLY A 323 2.80 18.20 1.99
N PRO A 324 2.62 18.68 0.75
CA PRO A 324 3.59 18.75 -0.34
C PRO A 324 4.29 20.12 -0.45
N ARG A 325 4.17 20.98 0.56
CA ARG A 325 4.81 22.30 0.54
C ARG A 325 6.35 22.13 0.51
N PRO A 326 7.10 23.02 -0.16
CA PRO A 326 8.55 23.01 -0.06
C PRO A 326 9.02 23.18 1.39
N GLN A 327 10.22 22.66 1.69
CA GLN A 327 10.89 22.81 2.99
C GLN A 327 10.15 22.18 4.19
N THR A 328 9.48 21.06 3.97
CA THR A 328 8.80 20.29 5.02
C THR A 328 9.54 19.00 5.40
N VAL A 329 10.70 18.72 4.79
CA VAL A 329 11.53 17.58 5.16
C VAL A 329 12.19 17.86 6.50
N GLU A 330 12.11 16.90 7.41
CA GLU A 330 12.63 17.05 8.76
C GLU A 330 14.11 16.65 8.86
N ASP A 331 14.40 15.36 9.04
CA ASP A 331 15.77 14.85 9.23
C ASP A 331 16.64 15.09 7.98
N THR A 332 17.45 16.15 8.02
CA THR A 332 18.26 16.62 6.86
C THR A 332 19.76 16.37 7.04
N SER A 333 20.13 15.56 8.02
CA SER A 333 21.53 15.26 8.34
C SER A 333 22.23 14.56 7.17
N PRO A 334 23.42 15.01 6.72
CA PRO A 334 24.06 14.46 5.53
C PRO A 334 24.62 13.05 5.72
N TRP A 335 24.67 12.54 6.94
CA TRP A 335 25.17 11.20 7.27
C TRP A 335 24.06 10.13 7.38
N VAL A 336 22.78 10.52 7.33
CA VAL A 336 21.66 9.57 7.42
C VAL A 336 20.98 9.37 6.07
N LEU A 337 20.23 8.28 5.95
CA LEU A 337 19.34 8.04 4.83
C LEU A 337 17.94 8.56 5.16
N THR A 338 17.59 9.72 4.60
CA THR A 338 16.24 10.30 4.74
C THR A 338 15.34 9.83 3.60
N VAL A 339 14.28 9.11 3.92
CA VAL A 339 13.46 8.38 2.93
C VAL A 339 12.09 9.05 2.74
N ALA A 340 11.79 9.43 1.50
CA ALA A 340 10.47 9.93 1.10
C ALA A 340 9.49 8.78 0.78
N ALA A 341 8.19 9.04 0.89
CA ALA A 341 7.14 8.09 0.53
C ALA A 341 6.74 8.24 -0.96
N SER A 342 6.46 7.12 -1.61
CA SER A 342 6.00 7.10 -3.00
C SER A 342 4.96 6.00 -3.22
N LYS A 343 4.07 6.21 -4.18
CA LYS A 343 3.04 5.21 -4.52
C LYS A 343 3.66 4.08 -5.33
N ILE A 344 3.22 2.88 -5.04
CA ILE A 344 3.50 1.70 -5.87
C ILE A 344 2.41 1.50 -6.93
N ASP A 345 2.55 0.48 -7.77
CA ASP A 345 1.64 0.13 -8.88
C ASP A 345 0.25 -0.37 -8.46
N ARG A 346 -0.19 0.01 -7.26
CA ARG A 346 -1.36 -0.54 -6.61
C ARG A 346 -2.32 0.51 -6.05
N SER A 347 -3.61 0.25 -6.26
CA SER A 347 -4.73 0.92 -5.59
C SER A 347 -5.75 -0.07 -4.99
N PHE A 348 -6.56 0.39 -4.03
CA PHE A 348 -7.71 -0.35 -3.48
C PHE A 348 -9.03 0.25 -4.03
N PRO A 349 -9.54 -0.16 -5.20
CA PRO A 349 -10.76 0.40 -5.75
C PRO A 349 -11.98 -0.08 -4.97
N THR A 350 -12.90 0.83 -4.65
CA THR A 350 -14.20 0.52 -4.04
C THR A 350 -15.31 0.98 -4.98
N VAL A 351 -16.16 0.04 -5.39
CA VAL A 351 -17.31 0.32 -6.25
C VAL A 351 -18.47 0.83 -5.41
N ILE A 352 -18.86 2.08 -5.65
CA ILE A 352 -20.01 2.73 -5.05
C ILE A 352 -21.17 2.60 -6.04
N THR A 353 -22.25 1.94 -5.64
CA THR A 353 -23.47 1.83 -6.47
C THR A 353 -24.53 2.77 -5.94
N LEU A 354 -24.94 3.73 -6.76
CA LEU A 354 -25.97 4.72 -6.43
C LEU A 354 -27.38 4.11 -6.61
N GLY A 355 -28.41 4.75 -6.04
CA GLY A 355 -29.81 4.28 -6.13
C GLY A 355 -30.35 4.19 -7.57
N ASN A 356 -29.78 4.95 -8.50
CA ASN A 356 -30.06 4.88 -9.94
C ASN A 356 -29.29 3.76 -10.68
N LYS A 357 -28.60 2.88 -9.94
CA LYS A 357 -27.72 1.79 -10.43
C LYS A 357 -26.43 2.25 -11.12
N GLN A 358 -26.13 3.54 -11.12
CA GLN A 358 -24.84 4.03 -11.60
C GLN A 358 -23.74 3.60 -10.65
N GLN A 359 -22.60 3.22 -11.20
CA GLN A 359 -21.42 2.81 -10.44
C GLN A 359 -20.32 3.84 -10.56
N MET A 360 -19.73 4.21 -9.43
CA MET A 360 -18.54 5.04 -9.33
C MET A 360 -17.44 4.24 -8.67
N VAL A 361 -16.19 4.45 -9.08
CA VAL A 361 -15.04 3.78 -8.48
C VAL A 361 -14.28 4.80 -7.65
N GLY A 362 -14.40 4.70 -6.32
CA GLY A 362 -13.56 5.42 -5.36
C GLY A 362 -12.37 4.58 -4.92
N GLN A 363 -11.63 5.09 -3.95
CA GLN A 363 -10.59 4.31 -3.23
C GLN A 363 -10.96 4.24 -1.75
N SER A 364 -10.95 3.04 -1.19
CA SER A 364 -11.19 2.80 0.23
C SER A 364 -10.64 1.43 0.63
N LEU A 365 -10.32 1.28 1.92
CA LEU A 365 -9.99 0.00 2.55
C LEU A 365 -11.26 -0.73 3.05
N TYR A 366 -12.39 -0.56 2.36
CA TYR A 366 -13.65 -1.18 2.75
C TYR A 366 -13.63 -2.70 2.53
N TYR A 367 -14.01 -3.46 3.54
CA TYR A 367 -14.18 -4.91 3.49
C TYR A 367 -15.57 -5.30 4.02
N GLN A 368 -16.22 -6.28 3.39
CA GLN A 368 -17.44 -6.88 3.94
C GLN A 368 -17.05 -7.98 4.94
N VAL A 369 -17.35 -7.75 6.23
CA VAL A 369 -17.15 -8.76 7.27
C VAL A 369 -18.14 -9.91 7.04
N LYS A 370 -17.64 -11.08 6.63
CA LYS A 370 -18.36 -12.35 6.84
C LYS A 370 -17.99 -12.84 8.25
N ASN A 371 -18.97 -12.87 9.17
CA ASN A 371 -18.95 -13.46 10.53
C ASN A 371 -17.57 -13.90 11.06
N ILE A 372 -16.99 -13.13 11.99
CA ILE A 372 -15.71 -13.45 12.64
C ILE A 372 -15.96 -13.89 14.09
N ASN A 373 -15.50 -15.10 14.43
CA ASN A 373 -15.06 -15.45 15.78
C ASN A 373 -13.70 -14.79 16.03
N SER A 374 -13.57 -14.13 17.17
CA SER A 374 -12.53 -13.16 17.56
C SER A 374 -11.07 -13.58 17.34
N SER A 375 -10.38 -12.85 16.46
CA SER A 375 -8.97 -12.41 16.59
C SER A 375 -8.60 -11.56 15.37
N SER A 376 -8.87 -10.25 15.43
CA SER A 376 -8.51 -9.30 14.37
C SER A 376 -7.27 -8.51 14.76
N HIS A 377 -6.20 -8.64 13.97
CA HIS A 377 -5.02 -7.76 14.03
C HIS A 377 -5.04 -6.80 12.84
N THR A 378 -4.92 -5.51 13.13
CA THR A 378 -4.90 -4.43 12.14
C THR A 378 -3.57 -4.42 11.40
N LEU A 379 -3.59 -4.74 10.10
CA LEU A 379 -2.52 -4.37 9.17
C LEU A 379 -2.80 -2.93 8.72
N CYS A 380 -2.16 -1.96 9.37
CA CYS A 380 -2.17 -0.57 8.89
C CYS A 380 -1.32 -0.51 7.61
N ALA A 381 -1.97 -0.50 6.45
CA ALA A 381 -1.30 -0.23 5.19
C ALA A 381 -1.07 1.28 5.06
N GLU A 382 0.08 1.78 5.48
CA GLU A 382 0.52 3.10 5.02
C GLU A 382 1.14 3.00 3.62
N THR A 383 0.77 3.98 2.80
CA THR A 383 1.07 4.15 1.37
C THR A 383 2.25 5.04 1.12
#